data_AF-A0A368GP03-F1
#
_entry.id   AF-A0A368GP03-F1
#
_cell.length_a   1.000
_cell.length_b   1.000
_cell.length_c   1.000
_cell.angle_alpha   90.00
_cell.angle_beta   90.00
_cell.angle_gamma   90.00
#
_symmetry.space_group_name_H-M   'P 1'
#
loop_
_entity.id
_entity.type
_entity.pdbx_description
1 polymer ?
#
loop_
_entity_poly.entity_id
_entity_poly.type
_entity_poly.pdbx_seq_one_letter_code
_entity_poly.pdbx_strand_id
1 'polypeptide(L)'
;MEPPISKFRIRNCISPTVTFLQTHAVSTFQRIGVTREEYLLLKLIALFEVLDMQFLRNDRLIVDRALNKYRSALVFQIKRSHPELRHEAVIERVSTLLGVLTYLEVNMKIDISFPPL
;
A
#
# COMPACT_ATOMS: atom_id res chain seq x y z
N MET A 1 28.10 35.21 13.13
CA MET A 1 26.69 34.97 13.53
C MET A 1 26.05 34.24 12.35
N GLU A 2 26.16 32.92 12.33
CA GLU A 2 25.64 32.08 11.25
C GLU A 2 24.31 31.45 11.68
N PRO A 3 23.31 31.32 10.78
CA PRO A 3 22.06 30.65 11.11
C PRO A 3 22.22 29.12 11.02
N PRO A 4 21.50 28.33 11.83
CA PRO A 4 21.57 26.88 11.78
C PRO A 4 20.69 26.35 10.63
N ILE A 5 21.33 25.98 9.51
CA ILE A 5 20.68 25.55 8.27
C ILE A 5 20.05 24.15 8.35
N SER A 6 20.30 23.35 9.41
CA SER A 6 19.93 21.92 9.38
C SER A 6 18.53 21.56 9.87
N LYS A 7 17.80 22.43 10.59
CA LYS A 7 16.47 22.09 11.17
C LYS A 7 15.26 22.50 10.33
N PHE A 8 15.44 23.36 9.32
CA PHE A 8 14.33 23.87 8.51
C PHE A 8 13.95 22.98 7.32
N ARG A 9 14.86 22.11 6.86
CA ARG A 9 14.65 21.31 5.65
C ARG A 9 13.71 20.12 5.84
N ILE A 10 13.65 19.55 7.05
CA ILE A 10 12.81 18.38 7.36
C ILE A 10 11.32 18.75 7.43
N ARG A 11 10.98 20.00 7.79
CA ARG A 11 9.59 20.42 8.02
C ARG A 11 8.76 20.59 6.74
N ASN A 12 9.41 20.79 5.59
CA ASN A 12 8.73 21.09 4.32
C ASN A 12 8.53 19.88 3.40
N CYS A 13 9.28 18.79 3.58
CA CYS A 13 9.09 17.54 2.81
C CYS A 13 7.99 16.63 3.39
N ILE A 14 7.64 16.81 4.66
CA ILE A 14 6.57 16.04 5.31
C ILE A 14 5.19 16.46 4.81
N SER A 15 5.00 17.74 4.47
CA SER A 15 3.69 18.27 4.09
C SER A 15 3.12 17.64 2.79
N PRO A 16 3.87 17.51 1.68
CA PRO A 16 3.35 16.90 0.46
C PRO A 16 3.05 15.40 0.62
N THR A 17 3.96 14.64 1.24
CA THR A 17 3.79 13.19 1.45
C THR A 17 2.62 12.90 2.37
N VAL A 18 2.49 13.63 3.49
CA VAL A 18 1.35 13.48 4.41
C VAL A 18 0.05 13.88 3.72
N THR A 19 0.04 14.98 2.97
CA THR A 19 -1.15 15.42 2.22
C THR A 19 -1.55 14.39 1.16
N PHE A 20 -0.58 13.79 0.48
CA PHE A 20 -0.82 12.74 -0.52
C PHE A 20 -1.40 11.48 0.14
N LEU A 21 -0.79 11.00 1.22
CA LEU A 21 -1.27 9.86 1.99
C LEU A 21 -2.70 10.08 2.47
N GLN A 22 -2.97 11.28 3.00
CA GLN A 22 -4.29 11.65 3.46
C GLN A 22 -5.30 11.63 2.30
N THR A 23 -4.93 12.19 1.15
CA THR A 23 -5.83 12.37 0.00
C THR A 23 -6.10 11.07 -0.75
N HIS A 24 -5.11 10.20 -0.92
CA HIS A 24 -5.22 9.04 -1.79
C HIS A 24 -5.33 7.71 -1.05
N ALA A 25 -4.71 7.58 0.12
CA ALA A 25 -4.79 6.35 0.92
C ALA A 25 -5.90 6.44 1.97
N VAL A 26 -5.84 7.44 2.86
CA VAL A 26 -6.79 7.57 3.99
C VAL A 26 -8.20 7.85 3.49
N SER A 27 -8.36 8.84 2.61
CA SER A 27 -9.68 9.15 2.01
C SER A 27 -10.28 7.94 1.29
N THR A 28 -9.47 7.18 0.54
CA THR A 28 -9.94 5.97 -0.15
C THR A 28 -10.39 4.90 0.82
N PHE A 29 -9.61 4.60 1.86
CA PHE A 29 -9.97 3.63 2.89
C PHE A 29 -11.23 4.02 3.65
N GLN A 30 -11.41 5.32 3.94
CA GLN A 30 -12.64 5.83 4.55
C GLN A 30 -13.83 5.70 3.61
N ARG A 31 -13.69 6.10 2.34
CA ARG A 31 -14.74 6.06 1.32
C ARG A 31 -15.30 4.66 1.12
N ILE A 32 -14.43 3.66 1.08
CA ILE A 32 -14.85 2.26 0.88
C ILE A 32 -15.14 1.54 2.20
N GLY A 33 -14.94 2.19 3.36
CA GLY A 33 -15.13 1.57 4.67
C GLY A 33 -14.25 0.32 4.82
N VAL A 34 -12.93 0.46 4.68
CA VAL A 34 -12.02 -0.68 4.78
C VAL A 34 -12.11 -1.31 6.17
N THR A 35 -12.27 -2.63 6.21
CA THR A 35 -12.26 -3.38 7.47
C THR A 35 -10.83 -3.59 7.95
N ARG A 36 -10.68 -3.91 9.23
CA ARG A 36 -9.38 -4.22 9.82
C ARG A 36 -8.74 -5.43 9.14
N GLU A 37 -9.52 -6.44 8.83
CA GLU A 37 -9.09 -7.69 8.20
C GLU A 37 -8.62 -7.45 6.77
N GLU A 38 -9.38 -6.68 5.97
CA GLU A 38 -8.96 -6.26 4.62
C GLU A 38 -7.64 -5.49 4.66
N TYR A 39 -7.49 -4.57 5.62
CA TYR A 39 -6.27 -3.79 5.77
C TYR A 39 -5.06 -4.65 6.18
N LEU A 40 -5.25 -5.65 7.05
CA LEU A 40 -4.19 -6.59 7.42
C LEU A 40 -3.77 -7.48 6.24
N LEU A 41 -4.73 -7.97 5.46
CA LEU A 41 -4.45 -8.74 4.24
C LEU A 41 -3.72 -7.89 3.20
N LEU A 42 -4.09 -6.61 3.07
CA LEU A 42 -3.42 -5.68 2.18
C LEU A 42 -1.95 -5.46 2.57
N LYS A 43 -1.64 -5.36 3.86
CA LYS A 43 -0.26 -5.30 4.36
C LYS A 43 0.54 -6.55 4.04
N LEU A 44 -0.07 -7.73 4.19
CA LEU A 44 0.58 -9.00 3.86
C LEU A 44 0.88 -9.11 2.36
N ILE A 45 -0.07 -8.70 1.51
CA ILE A 45 0.14 -8.65 0.05
C ILE A 45 1.31 -7.71 -0.27
N ALA A 46 1.28 -6.48 0.21
CA ALA A 46 2.36 -5.50 -0.04
C ALA A 46 3.73 -6.00 0.42
N LEU A 47 3.81 -6.58 1.61
CA LEU A 47 5.05 -7.16 2.14
C LEU A 47 5.58 -8.27 1.23
N PHE A 48 4.72 -9.21 0.84
CA PHE A 48 5.14 -10.35 0.03
C PHE A 48 5.42 -9.97 -1.44
N GLU A 49 4.83 -8.91 -1.97
CA GLU A 49 5.16 -8.36 -3.30
C GLU A 49 6.57 -7.76 -3.32
N VAL A 50 6.95 -7.00 -2.29
CA VAL A 50 8.32 -6.49 -2.13
C VAL A 50 9.31 -7.64 -1.99
N LEU A 51 8.95 -8.67 -1.21
CA LEU A 51 9.76 -9.85 -1.03
C LEU A 51 9.94 -10.65 -2.33
N ASP A 52 8.91 -10.80 -3.18
CA ASP A 52 9.02 -11.51 -4.48
C ASP A 52 10.09 -10.87 -5.38
N MET A 53 10.26 -9.54 -5.30
CA MET A 53 11.31 -8.84 -6.05
C MET A 53 12.72 -9.07 -5.48
N GLN A 54 12.85 -9.43 -4.20
CA GLN A 54 14.13 -9.53 -3.48
C GLN A 54 14.65 -10.97 -3.36
N PHE A 55 13.77 -11.99 -3.35
CA PHE A 55 14.18 -13.38 -3.14
C PHE A 55 14.82 -14.02 -4.38
N LEU A 56 15.80 -14.90 -4.15
CA LEU A 56 16.40 -15.77 -5.18
C LEU A 56 15.38 -16.82 -5.68
N ARG A 57 15.59 -17.31 -6.92
CA ARG A 57 14.68 -18.23 -7.66
C ARG A 57 14.10 -19.40 -6.84
N ASN A 58 14.80 -19.91 -5.84
CA ASN A 58 14.40 -21.10 -5.10
C ASN A 58 13.28 -20.85 -4.07
N ASP A 59 13.21 -19.66 -3.47
CA ASP A 59 12.19 -19.31 -2.46
C ASP A 59 10.94 -18.66 -3.09
N ARG A 60 11.02 -18.32 -4.38
CA ARG A 60 9.96 -17.64 -5.12
C ARG A 60 8.64 -18.41 -5.13
N LEU A 61 8.69 -19.74 -5.18
CA LEU A 61 7.50 -20.58 -5.15
C LEU A 61 6.73 -20.46 -3.82
N ILE A 62 7.43 -20.25 -2.70
CA ILE A 62 6.80 -20.10 -1.39
C ILE A 62 6.13 -18.73 -1.31
N VAL A 63 6.82 -17.68 -1.78
CA VAL A 63 6.31 -16.31 -1.84
C VAL A 63 5.08 -16.22 -2.74
N ASP A 64 5.12 -16.80 -3.94
CA ASP A 64 4.00 -16.81 -4.88
C ASP A 64 2.78 -17.55 -4.31
N ARG A 65 2.99 -18.71 -3.67
CA ARG A 65 1.91 -19.43 -2.97
C ARG A 65 1.30 -18.61 -1.85
N ALA A 66 2.12 -17.90 -1.08
CA ALA A 66 1.62 -17.03 -0.01
C ALA A 66 0.82 -15.85 -0.58
N LEU A 67 1.33 -15.19 -1.62
CA LEU A 67 0.63 -14.10 -2.32
C LEU A 67 -0.73 -14.56 -2.85
N ASN A 68 -0.79 -15.69 -3.53
CA ASN A 68 -2.04 -16.23 -4.05
C ASN A 68 -3.03 -16.52 -2.92
N LYS A 69 -2.57 -17.08 -1.79
CA LYS A 69 -3.42 -17.29 -0.61
C LYS A 69 -3.94 -15.99 -0.03
N TYR A 70 -3.11 -14.96 0.13
CA TYR A 70 -3.55 -13.68 0.69
C TYR A 70 -4.49 -12.93 -0.24
N ARG A 71 -4.26 -12.96 -1.55
CA ARG A 71 -5.18 -12.40 -2.57
C ARG A 71 -6.53 -13.11 -2.54
N SER A 72 -6.55 -14.44 -2.50
CA SER A 72 -7.81 -15.19 -2.36
C SER A 72 -8.50 -14.91 -1.03
N ALA A 73 -7.74 -14.81 0.07
CA ALA A 73 -8.30 -14.47 1.38
C ALA A 73 -8.90 -13.06 1.40
N LEU A 74 -8.32 -12.09 0.70
CA LEU A 74 -8.87 -10.75 0.57
C LEU A 74 -10.22 -10.77 -0.17
N VAL A 75 -10.30 -11.48 -1.30
CA VAL A 75 -11.57 -11.63 -2.04
C VAL A 75 -12.62 -12.33 -1.17
N PHE A 76 -12.23 -13.37 -0.45
CA PHE A 76 -13.13 -14.07 0.47
C PHE A 76 -13.61 -13.17 1.61
N GLN A 77 -12.70 -12.40 2.22
CA GLN A 77 -13.04 -11.48 3.30
C GLN A 77 -14.01 -10.41 2.82
N ILE A 78 -13.78 -9.80 1.65
CA ILE A 78 -14.68 -8.80 1.05
C ILE A 78 -16.09 -9.38 0.88
N LYS A 79 -16.20 -10.58 0.28
CA LYS A 79 -17.51 -11.24 0.08
C LYS A 79 -18.21 -11.57 1.40
N ARG A 80 -17.44 -11.84 2.46
CA ARG A 80 -17.96 -12.15 3.78
C ARG A 80 -18.41 -10.91 4.55
N SER A 81 -17.63 -9.82 4.51
CA SER A 81 -17.95 -8.58 5.23
C SER A 81 -18.96 -7.70 4.48
N HIS A 82 -19.06 -7.87 3.17
CA HIS A 82 -19.95 -7.13 2.29
C HIS A 82 -20.77 -8.07 1.37
N PRO A 83 -21.63 -8.93 1.93
CA PRO A 83 -22.43 -9.89 1.17
C PRO A 83 -23.38 -9.24 0.16
N GLU A 84 -23.68 -7.95 0.32
CA GLU A 84 -24.49 -7.13 -0.58
C GLU A 84 -23.79 -6.80 -1.91
N LEU A 85 -22.46 -6.91 -1.99
CA LEU A 85 -21.71 -6.56 -3.19
C LEU A 85 -21.86 -7.61 -4.29
N ARG A 86 -22.20 -7.14 -5.49
CA ARG A 86 -22.16 -7.95 -6.70
C ARG A 86 -20.70 -8.21 -7.14
N HIS A 87 -20.52 -9.18 -8.02
CA HIS A 87 -19.19 -9.62 -8.46
C HIS A 87 -18.33 -8.46 -8.99
N GLU A 88 -18.93 -7.59 -9.78
CA GLU A 88 -18.28 -6.41 -10.38
C GLU A 88 -17.79 -5.44 -9.30
N ALA A 89 -18.62 -5.19 -8.27
CA ALA A 89 -18.27 -4.31 -7.17
C ALA A 89 -17.17 -4.91 -6.27
N VAL A 90 -17.12 -6.24 -6.14
CA VAL A 90 -16.00 -6.93 -5.47
C VAL A 90 -14.71 -6.73 -6.27
N ILE A 91 -14.73 -6.87 -7.59
CA ILE A 91 -13.57 -6.63 -8.46
C ILE A 91 -13.11 -5.16 -8.36
N GLU A 92 -14.04 -4.22 -8.39
CA GLU A 92 -13.73 -2.78 -8.26
C GLU A 92 -13.11 -2.48 -6.90
N ARG A 93 -13.64 -3.06 -5.82
CA ARG A 93 -13.08 -2.90 -4.47
C ARG A 93 -11.68 -3.47 -4.37
N VAL A 94 -11.44 -4.68 -4.89
CA VAL A 94 -10.10 -5.30 -4.93
C VAL A 94 -9.13 -4.41 -5.72
N SER A 95 -9.54 -3.96 -6.90
CA SER A 95 -8.74 -3.05 -7.74
C SER A 95 -8.42 -1.75 -7.01
N THR A 96 -9.38 -1.19 -6.28
CA THR A 96 -9.19 0.03 -5.48
C THR A 96 -8.16 -0.19 -4.37
N LEU A 97 -8.28 -1.29 -3.62
CA LEU A 97 -7.37 -1.63 -2.52
C LEU A 97 -5.93 -1.84 -3.01
N LEU A 98 -5.76 -2.60 -4.10
CA LEU A 98 -4.44 -2.83 -4.70
C LEU A 98 -3.90 -1.54 -5.36
N GLY A 99 -4.77 -0.72 -5.95
CA GLY A 99 -4.38 0.58 -6.49
C GLY A 99 -3.79 1.51 -5.44
N VAL A 100 -4.31 1.50 -4.21
CA VAL A 100 -3.71 2.23 -3.08
C VAL A 100 -2.28 1.76 -2.81
N LEU A 101 -1.98 0.46 -2.92
CA LEU A 101 -0.61 -0.04 -2.79
C LEU A 101 0.31 0.54 -3.87
N THR A 102 -0.10 0.52 -5.13
CA THR A 102 0.66 1.12 -6.23
C THR A 102 0.95 2.61 -5.99
N TYR A 103 -0.04 3.37 -5.49
CA TYR A 103 0.15 4.78 -5.15
C TYR A 103 1.18 4.98 -4.03
N LEU A 104 1.21 4.09 -3.02
CA LEU A 104 2.18 4.14 -1.93
C LEU A 104 3.60 3.82 -2.42
N GLU A 105 3.75 2.81 -3.28
CA GLU A 105 5.05 2.41 -3.82
C GLU A 105 5.71 3.49 -4.68
N VAL A 106 4.94 4.14 -5.56
CA VAL A 106 5.46 5.20 -6.44
C VAL A 106 5.99 6.39 -5.64
N ASN A 107 5.30 6.76 -4.55
CA ASN A 107 5.72 7.90 -3.72
C ASN A 107 6.95 7.57 -2.85
N MET A 108 7.06 6.35 -2.33
CA MET A 108 8.25 5.96 -1.55
C MET A 108 9.52 5.90 -2.40
N LYS A 109 9.42 5.61 -3.70
CA LYS A 109 10.59 5.65 -4.61
C LYS A 109 11.12 7.06 -4.88
N ILE A 110 10.25 8.08 -4.84
CA ILE A 110 10.62 9.47 -5.12
C ILE A 110 11.47 10.08 -3.98
N ASP A 111 11.29 9.61 -2.74
CA ASP A 111 12.06 10.10 -1.59
C ASP A 111 13.52 9.58 -1.56
N ILE A 112 13.84 8.52 -2.32
CA ILE A 112 15.16 7.85 -2.30
C ILE A 112 16.07 8.35 -3.45
N SER A 113 15.55 9.13 -4.40
CA SER A 113 16.30 9.55 -5.60
C SER A 113 16.99 10.93 -5.53
N PHE A 114 17.03 11.58 -4.36
CA PHE A 114 17.90 12.76 -4.20
C PHE A 114 19.32 12.32 -3.82
N PRO A 115 20.35 12.64 -4.62
CA PRO A 115 21.73 12.29 -4.29
C PRO A 115 22.21 13.13 -3.08
N PRO A 116 23.14 12.63 -2.26
CA PRO A 116 23.86 13.49 -1.33
C PRO A 116 24.67 14.51 -2.15
N LEU A 117 24.66 15.76 -1.68
CA LEU A 117 25.55 16.82 -2.17
C LEU A 117 27.02 16.43 -1.99
#